data_AF-A0A2V6HQA8-F1
#
_entry.id   AF-A0A2V6HQA8-F1
#
_cell.length_a   1.000
_cell.length_b   1.000
_cell.length_c   1.000
_cell.angle_alpha   90.00
_cell.angle_beta   90.00
_cell.angle_gamma   90.00
#
_symmetry.space_group_name_H-M   'P 1'
#
loop_
_entity.id
_entity.type
_entity.pdbx_description
1 polymer ?
#
loop_
_entity_poly.entity_id
_entity_poly.type
_entity_poly.pdbx_seq_one_letter_code
_entity_poly.pdbx_strand_id
1 'polypeptide(L)'
;MRRRIIPYLEKTLGRNIRQSIWRAATIAAEEENWIEDQLPDATDADLAVAKLRDLPVALQRREILKWLRARKIANVGFDVVEDVRSLLGHDAPVAKVNLPQDRHVRRRAGKIFIE
;
A
#
# COMPACT_ATOMS: atom_id res chain seq x y z
N MET A 1 24.53 -1.33 -2.07
CA MET A 1 24.12 -2.70 -1.68
C MET A 1 24.89 -3.82 -2.40
N ARG A 2 24.83 -3.95 -3.74
CA ARG A 2 25.37 -5.09 -4.50
C ARG A 2 26.84 -5.47 -4.26
N ARG A 3 27.75 -4.49 -4.16
CA ARG A 3 29.21 -4.73 -4.08
C ARG A 3 29.76 -4.94 -2.67
N ARG A 4 28.98 -4.65 -1.62
CA ARG A 4 29.46 -4.67 -0.22
C ARG A 4 28.57 -5.48 0.71
N ILE A 5 27.26 -5.27 0.66
CA ILE A 5 26.32 -5.86 1.64
C ILE A 5 26.05 -7.33 1.30
N ILE A 6 25.69 -7.64 0.05
CA ILE A 6 25.37 -9.03 -0.33
C ILE A 6 26.58 -9.96 -0.16
N PRO A 7 27.80 -9.61 -0.63
CA PRO A 7 28.97 -10.47 -0.42
C PRO A 7 29.31 -10.67 1.07
N TYR A 8 29.13 -9.63 1.90
CA TYR A 8 29.34 -9.74 3.34
C TYR A 8 28.35 -10.71 3.99
N LEU A 9 27.05 -10.61 3.66
CA LEU A 9 26.02 -11.50 4.19
C LEU A 9 26.23 -12.95 3.75
N GLU A 10 26.60 -13.19 2.49
CA GLU A 10 26.91 -14.53 1.99
C GLU A 10 28.12 -15.14 2.73
N LYS A 11 29.15 -14.34 3.01
CA LYS A 11 30.31 -14.76 3.81
C LYS A 11 29.94 -15.10 5.26
N THR A 12 29.12 -14.26 5.91
CA THR A 12 28.70 -14.47 7.30
C THR A 12 27.75 -15.66 7.46
N LEU A 13 26.85 -15.86 6.51
CA LEU A 13 25.85 -16.94 6.54
C LEU A 13 26.36 -18.27 5.96
N GLY A 14 27.52 -18.27 5.31
CA GLY A 14 28.12 -19.46 4.68
C GLY A 14 27.33 -20.02 3.50
N ARG A 15 26.40 -19.25 2.92
CA ARG A 15 25.54 -19.69 1.80
C ARG A 15 25.23 -18.54 0.84
N ASN A 16 24.99 -18.89 -0.43
CA ASN A 16 24.49 -17.94 -1.42
C ASN A 16 23.02 -17.59 -1.13
N ILE A 17 22.74 -16.30 -0.88
CA ILE A 17 21.39 -15.82 -0.56
C ILE A 17 20.69 -15.17 -1.75
N ARG A 18 21.40 -14.88 -2.85
CA ARG A 18 20.84 -14.21 -4.03
C ARG A 18 19.66 -14.97 -4.60
N GLN A 19 19.80 -16.29 -4.75
CA GLN A 19 18.74 -17.13 -5.32
C GLN A 19 17.51 -17.18 -4.39
N SER A 20 17.71 -17.24 -3.08
CA SER A 20 16.62 -17.20 -2.10
C SER A 20 15.90 -15.85 -2.12
N ILE A 21 16.63 -14.73 -2.19
CA ILE A 21 16.04 -13.39 -2.31
C ILE A 21 15.24 -13.27 -3.61
N TRP A 22 15.81 -13.73 -4.73
CA TRP A 22 15.13 -13.68 -6.02
C TRP A 22 13.83 -14.50 -6.00
N ARG A 23 13.87 -15.74 -5.49
CA ARG A 23 12.69 -16.58 -5.35
C ARG A 23 11.61 -15.93 -4.47
N ALA A 24 12.00 -15.38 -3.32
CA ALA A 24 11.07 -14.70 -2.43
C ALA A 24 10.44 -13.47 -3.10
N ALA A 25 11.22 -12.69 -3.86
CA ALA A 25 10.72 -11.55 -4.60
C ALA A 25 9.76 -11.95 -5.73
N THR A 26 10.05 -13.03 -6.45
CA THR A 26 9.17 -13.57 -7.50
C THR A 26 7.84 -14.03 -6.91
N ILE A 27 7.87 -14.84 -5.85
CA ILE A 27 6.65 -15.30 -5.17
C ILE A 27 5.82 -14.11 -4.68
N ALA A 28 6.46 -13.15 -4.00
CA ALA A 28 5.77 -11.97 -3.49
C ALA A 28 5.13 -11.12 -4.61
N ALA A 29 5.78 -11.02 -5.78
CA ALA A 29 5.23 -10.30 -6.92
C ALA A 29 4.03 -11.05 -7.55
N GLU A 30 4.09 -12.36 -7.65
CA GLU A 30 2.97 -13.19 -8.12
C GLU A 30 1.77 -13.12 -7.16
N GLU A 31 2.03 -13.19 -5.85
CA GLU A 31 1.01 -13.00 -4.82
C GLU A 31 0.40 -11.59 -4.86
N GLU A 32 1.22 -10.56 -5.07
CA GLU A 32 0.75 -9.18 -5.22
C GLU A 32 -0.19 -9.03 -6.42
N ASN A 33 0.20 -9.53 -7.59
CA ASN A 33 -0.65 -9.51 -8.78
C ASN A 33 -1.96 -10.27 -8.57
N TRP A 34 -1.89 -11.47 -7.98
CA TRP A 34 -3.08 -12.26 -7.69
C TRP A 34 -4.06 -11.52 -6.77
N ILE A 35 -3.55 -10.83 -5.73
CA ILE A 35 -4.40 -10.02 -4.84
C ILE A 35 -4.98 -8.81 -5.59
N GLU A 36 -4.19 -8.13 -6.42
CA GLU A 36 -4.66 -6.97 -7.20
C GLU A 36 -5.80 -7.33 -8.17
N ASP A 37 -5.77 -8.54 -8.74
CA ASP A 37 -6.80 -9.10 -9.63
C ASP A 37 -8.11 -9.44 -8.90
N GLN A 38 -8.06 -9.71 -7.59
CA GLN A 38 -9.27 -9.94 -6.78
C GLN A 38 -9.97 -8.63 -6.39
N LEU A 39 -9.26 -7.50 -6.46
CA LEU A 39 -9.81 -6.21 -6.07
C LEU A 39 -10.59 -5.58 -7.21
N PRO A 40 -11.71 -4.89 -6.91
CA PRO A 40 -12.43 -4.14 -7.93
C PRO A 40 -11.49 -3.17 -8.65
N ASP A 41 -11.82 -2.83 -9.89
CA ASP A 41 -11.08 -1.82 -10.61
C ASP A 41 -11.10 -0.51 -9.82
N ALA A 42 -9.90 0.08 -9.67
CA ALA A 42 -9.76 1.41 -9.10
C ALA A 42 -10.29 2.42 -10.12
N THR A 43 -11.60 2.54 -10.18
CA THR A 43 -12.26 3.61 -10.92
C THR A 43 -11.85 4.96 -10.33
N ASP A 44 -11.95 6.04 -11.12
CA ASP A 44 -11.75 7.41 -10.65
C ASP A 44 -12.77 7.86 -9.58
N ALA A 45 -13.56 6.94 -9.01
CA ALA A 45 -14.47 7.19 -7.93
C ALA A 45 -13.76 7.33 -6.57
N ASP A 46 -14.44 7.99 -5.65
CA ASP A 46 -14.04 8.08 -4.25
C ASP A 46 -14.24 6.75 -3.52
N LEU A 47 -13.42 6.47 -2.51
CA LEU A 47 -13.55 5.26 -1.71
C LEU A 47 -14.72 5.38 -0.74
N ALA A 48 -15.58 4.36 -0.69
CA ALA A 48 -16.66 4.29 0.28
C ALA A 48 -16.15 3.73 1.61
N VAL A 49 -16.25 4.51 2.70
CA VAL A 49 -15.71 4.15 4.02
C VAL A 49 -16.29 2.84 4.55
N ALA A 50 -17.60 2.63 4.39
CA ALA A 50 -18.27 1.41 4.85
C ALA A 50 -17.72 0.17 4.15
N LYS A 51 -17.72 0.17 2.80
CA LYS A 51 -17.20 -0.94 1.99
C LYS A 51 -15.75 -1.27 2.32
N LEU A 52 -14.91 -0.23 2.43
CA LEU A 52 -13.50 -0.41 2.73
C LEU A 52 -13.31 -0.96 4.16
N ARG A 53 -14.11 -0.53 5.13
CA ARG A 53 -14.04 -1.02 6.52
C ARG A 53 -14.41 -2.50 6.64
N ASP A 54 -15.35 -2.98 5.82
CA ASP A 54 -15.81 -4.37 5.84
C ASP A 54 -14.74 -5.37 5.33
N LEU A 55 -13.71 -4.87 4.66
CA LEU A 55 -12.61 -5.70 4.18
C LEU A 55 -11.61 -6.07 5.30
N PRO A 56 -10.99 -7.26 5.22
CA PRO A 56 -9.79 -7.56 6.00
C PRO A 56 -8.70 -6.49 5.82
N VAL A 57 -7.93 -6.19 6.87
CA VAL A 57 -6.92 -5.13 6.87
C VAL A 57 -5.91 -5.25 5.71
N ALA A 58 -5.54 -6.47 5.33
CA ALA A 58 -4.66 -6.68 4.18
C ALA A 58 -5.29 -6.16 2.86
N LEU A 59 -6.58 -6.41 2.64
CA LEU A 59 -7.31 -5.93 1.46
C LEU A 59 -7.58 -4.43 1.53
N GLN A 60 -7.82 -3.87 2.73
CA GLN A 60 -7.92 -2.41 2.91
C GLN A 60 -6.68 -1.69 2.39
N ARG A 61 -5.50 -2.16 2.81
CA ARG A 61 -4.21 -1.60 2.39
C ARG A 61 -4.01 -1.67 0.89
N ARG A 62 -4.40 -2.80 0.28
CA ARG A 62 -4.24 -3.03 -1.15
C ARG A 62 -5.20 -2.18 -1.98
N GLU A 63 -6.46 -2.03 -1.57
CA GLU A 63 -7.41 -1.15 -2.23
C GLU A 63 -6.99 0.32 -2.15
N ILE A 64 -6.54 0.78 -0.97
CA ILE A 64 -6.00 2.14 -0.79
C ILE A 64 -4.78 2.36 -1.70
N LEU A 65 -3.84 1.43 -1.76
CA LEU A 65 -2.67 1.53 -2.62
C LEU A 65 -3.06 1.60 -4.11
N LYS A 66 -3.95 0.71 -4.56
CA LYS A 66 -4.47 0.67 -5.94
C LYS A 66 -5.13 2.01 -6.30
N TRP A 67 -5.96 2.54 -5.40
CA TRP A 67 -6.65 3.82 -5.57
C TRP A 67 -5.69 5.03 -5.62
N LEU A 68 -4.71 5.11 -4.72
CA LEU A 68 -3.70 6.19 -4.72
C LEU A 68 -2.86 6.17 -6.00
N ARG A 69 -2.49 4.97 -6.50
CA ARG A 69 -1.78 4.79 -7.78
C ARG A 69 -2.63 5.23 -8.96
N ALA A 70 -3.91 4.86 -9.00
CA ALA A 70 -4.84 5.28 -10.05
C ALA A 70 -4.96 6.82 -10.12
N ARG A 71 -4.96 7.49 -8.95
CA ARG A 71 -4.94 8.96 -8.82
C ARG A 71 -3.55 9.60 -8.99
N LYS A 72 -2.58 8.84 -9.50
CA LYS A 72 -1.20 9.26 -9.82
C LYS A 72 -0.46 9.91 -8.65
N ILE A 73 -0.72 9.46 -7.41
CA ILE A 73 0.09 9.86 -6.26
C ILE A 73 1.47 9.23 -6.38
N ALA A 74 2.51 10.05 -6.41
CA ALA A 74 3.89 9.59 -6.40
C ALA A 74 4.31 9.13 -5.01
N ASN A 75 5.29 8.22 -4.94
CA ASN A 75 5.95 7.79 -3.70
C ASN A 75 4.97 7.27 -2.61
N VAL A 76 3.94 6.52 -3.01
CA VAL A 76 3.04 5.86 -2.07
C VAL A 76 3.79 4.72 -1.36
N GLY A 77 4.24 5.00 -0.14
CA GLY A 77 4.84 4.03 0.76
C GLY A 77 3.83 3.46 1.76
N PHE A 78 4.31 2.57 2.63
CA PHE A 78 3.50 1.96 3.69
C PHE A 78 2.84 2.99 4.60
N ASP A 79 3.59 4.00 5.06
CA ASP A 79 3.10 5.01 5.99
C ASP A 79 1.93 5.81 5.38
N VAL A 80 2.04 6.19 4.11
CA VAL A 80 0.96 6.89 3.38
C VAL A 80 -0.30 6.04 3.32
N VAL A 81 -0.17 4.73 3.09
CA VAL A 81 -1.31 3.80 3.06
C VAL A 81 -1.94 3.70 4.44
N GLU A 82 -1.14 3.55 5.50
CA GLU A 82 -1.66 3.45 6.87
C GLU A 82 -2.28 4.75 7.38
N ASP A 83 -1.71 5.91 7.02
CA ASP A 83 -2.29 7.21 7.33
C ASP A 83 -3.67 7.35 6.70
N VAL A 84 -3.82 7.02 5.41
CA VAL A 84 -5.13 7.01 4.74
C VAL A 84 -6.07 5.99 5.38
N ARG A 85 -5.58 4.79 5.74
CA ARG A 85 -6.38 3.76 6.42
C ARG A 85 -6.87 4.23 7.79
N SER A 86 -6.12 5.09 8.48
CA SER A 86 -6.54 5.66 9.78
C SER A 86 -7.87 6.41 9.70
N LEU A 87 -8.22 6.96 8.52
CA LEU A 87 -9.51 7.62 8.26
C LEU A 87 -10.71 6.66 8.38
N LEU A 88 -10.48 5.34 8.39
CA LEU A 88 -11.56 4.36 8.58
C LEU A 88 -12.04 4.25 10.04
N GLY A 89 -11.34 4.82 11.03
CA GLY A 89 -11.76 4.74 12.43
C GLY A 89 -13.09 5.46 12.69
N HIS A 90 -14.04 4.82 13.40
CA HIS A 90 -15.34 5.42 13.73
C HIS A 90 -15.19 6.74 14.49
N ASP A 91 -14.28 6.76 15.48
CA ASP A 91 -14.01 7.92 16.33
C ASP A 91 -12.74 8.68 15.91
N ALA A 92 -12.24 8.47 14.68
CA ALA A 92 -11.05 9.16 14.21
C ALA A 92 -11.32 10.68 14.22
N PRO A 93 -10.65 11.48 15.08
CA PRO A 93 -10.80 12.93 15.09
C PRO A 93 -10.20 13.54 13.81
N VAL A 94 -9.31 12.79 13.18
CA VAL A 94 -8.64 13.14 11.94
C VAL A 94 -9.54 12.77 10.77
N ALA A 95 -10.04 13.79 10.08
CA ALA A 95 -10.77 13.66 8.82
C ALA A 95 -9.93 14.05 7.61
N LYS A 96 -8.64 14.38 7.79
CA LYS A 96 -7.72 14.84 6.74
C LYS A 96 -6.32 14.25 6.95
N VAL A 97 -5.72 13.74 5.88
CA VAL A 97 -4.33 13.24 5.84
C VAL A 97 -3.61 13.95 4.70
N ASN A 98 -2.39 14.43 4.96
CA ASN A 98 -1.57 15.03 3.92
C ASN A 98 -0.90 13.95 3.08
N LEU A 99 -0.85 14.18 1.76
CA LEU A 99 -0.15 13.34 0.81
C LEU A 99 1.12 14.05 0.32
N PRO A 100 2.03 13.33 -0.36
CA PRO A 100 3.08 13.96 -1.14
C PRO A 100 2.51 14.98 -2.15
N GLN A 101 3.33 15.95 -2.54
CA GLN A 101 3.00 16.96 -3.56
C GLN A 101 1.86 17.92 -3.19
N ASP A 102 1.73 18.28 -1.91
CA ASP A 102 0.75 19.25 -1.40
C ASP A 102 -0.72 18.90 -1.69
N ARG A 103 -1.00 17.60 -1.86
CA ARG A 103 -2.34 17.05 -1.97
C ARG A 103 -2.80 16.55 -0.61
N HIS A 104 -4.10 16.34 -0.44
CA HIS A 104 -4.58 15.71 0.78
C HIS A 104 -5.78 14.79 0.56
N VAL A 105 -5.82 13.72 1.36
CA VAL A 105 -6.99 12.85 1.46
C VAL A 105 -7.91 13.39 2.54
N ARG A 106 -9.20 13.43 2.25
CA ARG A 106 -10.20 13.83 3.23
C ARG A 106 -11.34 12.83 3.30
N ARG A 107 -11.86 12.62 4.51
CA ARG A 107 -13.09 11.87 4.77
C ARG A 107 -14.26 12.83 4.97
N ARG A 108 -15.32 12.69 4.17
CA ARG A 108 -16.58 13.44 4.33
C ARG A 108 -17.75 12.58 3.89
N ALA A 109 -18.85 12.62 4.66
CA ALA A 109 -20.12 11.95 4.31
C ALA A 109 -19.95 10.47 3.90
N GLY A 110 -19.14 9.71 4.64
CA GLY A 110 -18.90 8.29 4.37
C GLY A 110 -18.02 7.98 3.15
N LYS A 111 -17.37 8.99 2.57
CA LYS A 111 -16.44 8.85 1.44
C LYS A 111 -15.05 9.36 1.78
N ILE A 112 -14.04 8.79 1.14
CA ILE A 112 -12.64 9.22 1.15
C ILE A 112 -12.27 9.66 -0.27
N PHE A 113 -11.78 10.89 -0.40
CA PHE A 113 -11.45 11.52 -1.69
C PHE A 113 -10.15 12.30 -1.58
N ILE A 114 -9.55 12.63 -2.73
CA ILE A 114 -8.35 13.47 -2.81
C ILE A 114 -8.74 14.86 -3.28
N GLU A 115 -8.23 15.87 -2.59
CA GLU A 115 -8.35 17.31 -2.91
C GLU A 115 -6.96 17.88 -3.22
#